data_AF-A0A2W4QRM1-F1
#
_entry.id   AF-A0A2W4QRM1-F1
#
_cell.length_a   1.000
_cell.length_b   1.000
_cell.length_c   1.000
_cell.angle_alpha   90.00
_cell.angle_beta   90.00
_cell.angle_gamma   90.00
#
_symmetry.space_group_name_H-M   'P 1'
#
loop_
_entity.id
_entity.type
_entity.pdbx_description
1 polymer ?
#
loop_
_entity_poly.entity_id
_entity_poly.type
_entity_poly.pdbx_seq_one_letter_code
_entity_poly.pdbx_strand_id
1 'polypeptide(L)'
;MGKSPKDGQQALEKYLTYLVGSLGLLSLRGLDFGSADASQGKKPLDLVGVYVDLDTRSQKEVKAKDKDLQRVPLPALEAVAANRGMVLLGDPGSGKSTFVNHLAHCLAQHALESKQAEPKQAWLLRLPGWPESEGGLLPVVVILRDYARYILKKPKNPTLCIYGSLSPPN
;
A
#
# COMPACT_ATOMS: atom_id res chain seq x y z
N MET A 1 -2.97 -16.85 -19.28
CA MET A 1 -2.62 -17.40 -17.96
C MET A 1 -1.13 -17.73 -17.96
N GLY A 2 -0.36 -17.17 -17.02
CA GLY A 2 1.10 -17.37 -16.96
C GLY A 2 1.46 -18.78 -16.46
N LYS A 3 2.62 -19.30 -16.89
CA LYS A 3 3.16 -20.59 -16.42
C LYS A 3 3.31 -20.58 -14.89
N SER A 4 3.01 -21.71 -14.24
CA SER A 4 3.25 -21.88 -12.80
C SER A 4 4.72 -21.57 -12.45
N PRO A 5 5.00 -20.93 -11.30
CA PRO A 5 6.37 -20.72 -10.85
C PRO A 5 7.11 -22.05 -10.66
N LYS A 6 8.39 -22.08 -11.03
CA LYS A 6 9.26 -23.25 -10.83
C LYS A 6 9.76 -23.37 -9.39
N ASP A 7 9.89 -22.24 -8.69
CA ASP A 7 10.36 -22.14 -7.30
C ASP A 7 9.76 -20.91 -6.59
N GLY A 8 10.08 -20.75 -5.31
CA GLY A 8 9.59 -19.65 -4.47
C GLY A 8 10.10 -18.27 -4.88
N GLN A 9 11.31 -18.17 -5.44
CA GLN A 9 11.90 -16.91 -5.86
C GLN A 9 11.20 -16.36 -7.10
N GLN A 10 10.92 -17.23 -8.07
CA GLN A 10 10.13 -16.92 -9.24
C GLN A 10 8.67 -16.63 -8.89
N ALA A 11 8.11 -17.32 -7.89
CA ALA A 11 6.76 -17.02 -7.40
C ALA A 11 6.69 -15.61 -6.80
N LEU A 12 7.68 -15.26 -5.99
CA LEU A 12 7.79 -13.94 -5.38
C LEU A 12 7.97 -12.84 -6.44
N GLU A 13 8.85 -13.02 -7.42
CA GLU A 13 9.05 -12.04 -8.49
C GLU A 13 7.78 -11.81 -9.31
N LYS A 14 7.08 -12.89 -9.69
CA LYS A 14 5.77 -12.81 -10.37
C LYS A 14 4.73 -12.09 -9.52
N TYR A 15 4.69 -12.37 -8.22
CA TYR A 15 3.79 -11.71 -7.28
C TYR A 15 4.07 -10.21 -7.18
N LEU A 16 5.33 -9.81 -6.97
CA LEU A 16 5.73 -8.42 -6.87
C LEU A 16 5.44 -7.66 -8.18
N THR A 17 5.72 -8.28 -9.33
CA THR A 17 5.41 -7.70 -10.65
C THR A 17 3.90 -7.48 -10.82
N TYR A 18 3.08 -8.46 -10.41
CA TYR A 18 1.63 -8.31 -10.38
C TYR A 18 1.18 -7.18 -9.44
N LEU A 19 1.80 -7.07 -8.26
CA LEU A 19 1.47 -6.05 -7.29
C LEU A 19 1.78 -4.64 -7.81
N VAL A 20 2.97 -4.44 -8.38
CA VAL A 20 3.38 -3.17 -9.01
C VAL A 20 2.38 -2.75 -10.10
N GLY A 21 2.01 -3.67 -10.99
CA GLY A 21 1.06 -3.39 -12.07
C GLY A 21 -0.38 -3.14 -11.59
N SER A 22 -0.80 -3.79 -10.50
CA SER A 22 -2.17 -3.65 -9.97
C SER A 22 -2.36 -2.42 -9.08
N LEU A 23 -1.30 -2.00 -8.36
CA LEU A 23 -1.35 -0.86 -7.45
C LEU A 23 -0.89 0.45 -8.09
N GLY A 24 -0.08 0.39 -9.16
CA GLY A 24 0.49 1.57 -9.81
C GLY A 24 -0.49 2.37 -10.68
N LEU A 25 -1.71 1.87 -10.92
CA LEU A 25 -2.67 2.53 -11.79
C LEU A 25 -3.77 3.23 -10.98
N LEU A 26 -3.83 4.55 -11.10
CA LEU A 26 -4.99 5.30 -10.64
C LEU A 26 -6.12 5.18 -11.65
N SER A 27 -7.21 4.49 -11.28
CA SER A 27 -8.46 4.59 -12.01
C SER A 27 -9.14 5.92 -11.68
N LEU A 28 -8.74 6.97 -12.39
CA LEU A 28 -9.37 8.27 -12.27
C LEU A 28 -10.71 8.25 -13.02
N ARG A 29 -11.72 7.61 -12.44
CA ARG A 29 -13.10 7.81 -12.90
C ARG A 29 -13.47 9.27 -12.63
N GLY A 30 -13.54 10.08 -13.69
CA GLY A 30 -13.99 11.47 -13.64
C GLY A 30 -12.91 12.55 -13.78
N LEU A 31 -11.65 12.20 -14.02
CA LEU A 31 -10.64 13.19 -14.48
C LEU A 31 -10.44 13.03 -15.99
N ASP A 32 -11.28 13.74 -16.75
CA ASP A 32 -11.08 13.94 -18.18
C ASP A 32 -9.95 14.96 -18.38
N PHE A 33 -8.71 14.49 -18.32
CA PHE A 33 -7.58 15.27 -18.82
C PHE A 33 -7.58 15.18 -20.35
N GLY A 34 -8.25 16.14 -20.99
CA GLY A 34 -8.09 16.41 -22.42
C GLY A 34 -9.04 15.65 -23.34
N SER A 35 -10.16 16.30 -23.66
CA SER A 35 -10.85 16.16 -24.94
C SER A 35 -9.95 16.63 -26.09
N ALA A 36 -9.26 15.72 -26.76
CA ALA A 36 -8.89 15.80 -28.17
C ALA A 36 -8.26 14.46 -28.60
N ASP A 37 -8.86 13.85 -29.62
CA ASP A 37 -8.44 12.60 -30.27
C ASP A 37 -8.90 11.28 -29.62
N ALA A 38 -9.93 10.68 -30.23
CA ALA A 38 -10.50 9.39 -29.85
C ALA A 38 -9.65 8.17 -30.28
N SER A 39 -8.46 8.39 -30.86
CA SER A 39 -7.57 7.32 -31.34
C SER A 39 -6.47 6.91 -30.34
N GLN A 40 -6.23 7.68 -29.28
CA GLN A 40 -5.26 7.38 -28.23
C GLN A 40 -6.00 6.80 -27.02
N GLY A 41 -5.87 5.49 -26.79
CA GLY A 41 -6.42 4.84 -25.59
C GLY A 41 -5.96 5.57 -24.32
N LYS A 42 -6.91 5.90 -23.44
CA LYS A 42 -6.67 6.65 -22.18
C LYS A 42 -5.51 6.02 -21.40
N LYS A 43 -4.34 6.68 -21.38
CA LYS A 43 -3.18 6.19 -20.61
C LYS A 43 -3.50 6.37 -19.12
N PRO A 44 -3.57 5.29 -18.32
CA PRO A 44 -3.84 5.42 -16.90
C PRO A 44 -2.70 6.20 -16.22
N LEU A 45 -3.07 7.08 -15.28
CA LEU A 45 -2.12 7.91 -14.54
C LEU A 45 -1.31 7.02 -13.59
N ASP A 46 0.02 7.19 -13.59
CA ASP A 46 0.92 6.50 -12.66
C ASP A 46 0.72 7.08 -11.25
N LEU A 47 0.30 6.22 -10.32
CA LEU A 47 0.05 6.58 -8.92
C LEU A 47 1.24 7.29 -8.30
N VAL A 48 2.45 6.81 -8.57
CA VAL A 48 3.63 7.31 -7.85
C VAL A 48 4.07 8.68 -8.35
N GLY A 49 3.79 9.00 -9.61
CA GLY A 49 4.09 10.32 -10.18
C GLY A 49 3.21 11.45 -9.62
N VAL A 50 2.09 11.13 -8.97
CA VAL A 50 1.10 12.12 -8.50
C VAL A 50 0.70 11.97 -7.04
N TYR A 51 1.32 11.04 -6.31
CA TYR A 51 1.03 10.85 -4.91
C TYR A 51 1.46 12.09 -4.12
N VAL A 52 0.57 12.55 -3.24
CA VAL A 52 0.83 13.59 -2.25
C VAL A 52 0.62 12.97 -0.88
N ASP A 53 1.52 13.30 0.05
CA ASP A 53 1.53 12.71 1.39
C ASP A 53 0.18 12.90 2.10
N LEU A 54 -0.29 11.80 2.69
CA LEU A 54 -1.51 11.80 3.47
C LEU A 54 -1.17 12.18 4.91
N ASP A 55 -1.78 13.24 5.42
CA ASP A 55 -1.66 13.62 6.82
C ASP A 55 -2.74 12.97 7.70
N THR A 56 -2.38 12.74 8.96
CA THR A 56 -3.32 12.30 9.99
C THR A 56 -3.83 13.48 10.82
N ARG A 57 -4.89 13.27 11.60
CA ARG A 57 -5.39 14.29 12.55
C ARG A 57 -4.54 14.39 13.82
N SER A 58 -3.66 13.41 14.06
CA SER A 58 -2.68 13.47 15.13
C SER A 58 -1.65 14.56 14.84
N GLN A 59 -1.13 15.21 15.87
CA GLN A 59 -0.15 16.27 15.74
C GLN A 59 1.19 15.83 16.31
N LYS A 60 2.27 16.36 15.74
CA LYS A 60 3.62 16.29 16.32
C LYS A 60 4.15 17.70 16.54
N GLU A 61 5.00 17.84 17.55
CA GLU A 61 5.68 19.09 17.85
C GLU A 61 7.02 19.12 17.12
N VAL A 62 7.24 20.16 16.33
CA VAL A 62 8.48 20.38 15.58
C VAL A 62 9.06 21.72 16.02
N LYS A 63 10.37 21.77 16.23
CA LYS A 63 11.07 23.02 16.54
C LYS A 63 11.12 23.90 15.29
N ALA A 64 10.48 25.06 15.34
CA ALA A 64 10.61 26.06 14.29
C ALA A 64 12.00 26.70 14.34
N LYS A 65 12.43 27.31 13.23
CA LYS A 65 13.70 28.04 13.13
C LYS A 65 13.82 29.17 14.18
N ASP A 66 12.69 29.70 14.62
CA ASP A 66 12.59 30.78 15.60
C ASP A 66 12.43 30.30 17.07
N LYS A 67 12.76 29.03 17.35
CA LYS A 67 12.72 28.37 18.69
C LYS A 67 11.32 28.13 19.29
N ASP A 68 10.25 28.56 18.64
CA ASP A 68 8.89 28.21 19.04
C ASP A 68 8.54 26.76 18.62
N LEU A 69 7.78 26.07 19.48
CA LEU A 69 7.23 24.75 19.19
C LEU A 69 5.99 24.90 18.31
N GLN A 70 6.06 24.39 17.09
CA GLN A 70 4.92 24.36 16.17
C GLN A 70 4.30 22.97 16.17
N ARG A 71 2.96 22.92 16.26
CA ARG A 71 2.20 21.68 16.08
C ARG A 71 1.82 21.52 14.61
N VAL A 72 2.35 20.48 13.98
CA VAL A 72 2.06 20.12 12.60
C VAL A 72 1.35 18.77 12.55
N PRO A 73 0.54 18.49 11.52
CA PRO A 73 -0.02 17.15 11.31
C PRO A 73 1.08 16.08 11.27
N LEU A 74 0.79 14.90 11.81
CA LEU A 74 1.66 13.73 11.72
C LEU A 74 1.37 13.03 10.38
N PRO A 75 2.37 12.87 9.48
CA PRO A 75 2.21 12.14 8.23
C PRO A 75 1.78 10.69 8.47
N ALA A 76 0.90 10.16 7.62
CA ALA A 76 0.43 8.78 7.72
C ALA A 76 1.56 7.77 7.56
N LEU A 77 2.57 8.07 6.73
CA LEU A 77 3.76 7.23 6.57
C LEU A 77 4.53 7.10 7.89
N GLU A 78 4.76 8.22 8.58
CA GLU A 78 5.45 8.25 9.88
C GLU A 78 4.63 7.53 10.95
N ALA A 79 3.31 7.73 10.96
CA ALA A 79 2.42 7.02 11.88
C ALA A 79 2.48 5.49 11.67
N VAL A 80 2.51 5.02 10.41
CA VAL A 80 2.64 3.59 10.11
C VAL A 80 4.03 3.07 10.44
N ALA A 81 5.08 3.80 10.11
CA ALA A 81 6.46 3.42 10.43
C ALA A 81 6.69 3.25 11.94
N ALA A 82 6.03 4.06 12.76
CA ALA A 82 6.12 3.99 14.22
C ALA A 82 5.28 2.86 14.84
N ASN A 83 4.31 2.29 14.11
CA ASN A 83 3.33 1.35 14.67
C ASN A 83 3.25 0.06 13.87
N ARG A 84 3.51 -1.08 14.53
CA ARG A 84 3.37 -2.43 13.93
C ARG A 84 1.95 -2.75 13.46
N GLY A 85 0.93 -2.12 14.06
CA GLY A 85 -0.46 -2.29 13.69
C GLY A 85 -1.21 -0.98 13.81
N MET A 86 -1.98 -0.62 12.78
CA MET A 86 -2.69 0.65 12.71
C MET A 86 -4.00 0.49 11.94
N VAL A 87 -5.02 1.26 12.34
CA VAL A 87 -6.24 1.47 11.56
C VAL A 87 -6.30 2.93 11.12
N LEU A 88 -6.41 3.15 9.81
CA LEU A 88 -6.52 4.49 9.24
C LEU A 88 -8.00 4.85 9.02
N LEU A 89 -8.49 5.84 9.76
CA LEU A 89 -9.87 6.34 9.67
C LEU A 89 -9.93 7.68 8.93
N GLY A 90 -11.04 7.93 8.24
CA GLY A 90 -11.28 9.19 7.54
C GLY A 90 -12.41 9.07 6.53
N ASP A 91 -12.83 10.20 5.98
CA ASP A 91 -13.99 10.27 5.08
C ASP A 91 -13.78 9.51 3.76
N PRO A 92 -14.85 9.06 3.08
CA PRO A 92 -14.74 8.52 1.74
C PRO A 92 -13.99 9.50 0.81
N GLY A 93 -13.04 8.99 0.01
CA GLY A 93 -12.23 9.82 -0.88
C GLY A 93 -11.02 10.50 -0.22
N SER A 94 -10.81 10.39 1.10
CA SER A 94 -9.68 11.01 1.79
C SER A 94 -8.29 10.40 1.48
N GLY A 95 -8.15 9.57 0.45
CA GLY A 95 -6.84 9.03 0.02
C GLY A 95 -6.29 7.83 0.81
N LYS A 96 -7.02 7.24 1.76
CA LYS A 96 -6.54 6.10 2.58
C LYS A 96 -6.06 4.90 1.75
N SER A 97 -6.89 4.44 0.81
CA SER A 97 -6.52 3.32 -0.07
C SER A 97 -5.38 3.71 -1.00
N THR A 98 -5.34 4.98 -1.45
CA THR A 98 -4.25 5.52 -2.26
C THR A 98 -2.92 5.46 -1.53
N PHE A 99 -2.89 5.86 -0.25
CA PHE A 99 -1.71 5.75 0.61
C PHE A 99 -1.23 4.30 0.77
N VAL A 100 -2.14 3.37 1.09
CA VAL A 100 -1.78 1.94 1.24
C VAL A 100 -1.24 1.37 -0.07
N ASN A 101 -1.87 1.71 -1.20
CA ASN A 101 -1.41 1.28 -2.52
C ASN A 101 -0.04 1.87 -2.87
N HIS A 102 0.20 3.15 -2.56
CA HIS A 102 1.48 3.82 -2.77
C HIS A 102 2.60 3.16 -1.97
N LEU A 103 2.38 2.93 -0.66
CA LEU A 103 3.33 2.26 0.22
C LEU A 103 3.67 0.86 -0.29
N ALA A 104 2.66 0.04 -0.58
CA ALA A 104 2.85 -1.32 -1.08
C ALA A 104 3.51 -1.34 -2.47
N HIS A 105 3.21 -0.38 -3.34
CA HIS A 105 3.87 -0.23 -4.63
C HIS A 105 5.37 0.08 -4.47
N CYS A 106 5.72 1.05 -3.62
CA CYS A 106 7.11 1.43 -3.39
C CYS A 106 7.93 0.29 -2.78
N LEU A 107 7.38 -0.43 -1.79
CA LEU A 107 8.04 -1.60 -1.20
C LEU A 107 8.20 -2.74 -2.21
N ALA A 108 7.19 -3.01 -3.04
CA ALA A 108 7.29 -4.05 -4.06
C ALA A 108 8.32 -3.72 -5.14
N GLN A 109 8.38 -2.46 -5.58
CA GLN A 109 9.40 -2.00 -6.50
C GLN A 109 10.80 -2.08 -5.89
N HIS A 110 10.98 -1.66 -4.63
CA HIS A 110 12.26 -1.79 -3.93
C HIS A 110 12.72 -3.26 -3.83
N ALA A 111 11.79 -4.18 -3.53
CA ALA A 111 12.07 -5.62 -3.51
C ALA A 111 12.42 -6.20 -4.89
N LEU A 112 11.98 -5.59 -5.99
CA LEU A 112 12.38 -5.95 -7.35
C LEU A 112 13.72 -5.32 -7.75
N GLU A 113 14.00 -4.08 -7.34
CA GLU A 113 15.26 -3.40 -7.62
C GLU A 113 16.44 -3.99 -6.89
N SER A 114 16.27 -4.41 -5.63
CA SER A 114 17.32 -5.06 -4.83
C SER A 114 17.86 -6.36 -5.45
N LYS A 115 17.15 -6.92 -6.43
CA LYS A 115 17.57 -8.11 -7.19
C LYS A 115 18.31 -7.78 -8.49
N GLN A 116 18.33 -6.52 -8.90
CA GLN A 116 18.99 -6.06 -10.13
C GLN A 116 20.43 -5.68 -9.83
N ALA A 117 21.32 -5.87 -10.82
CA ALA A 117 22.74 -5.50 -10.69
C ALA A 117 22.95 -3.98 -10.51
N GLU A 118 22.04 -3.17 -11.06
CA GLU A 118 22.07 -1.71 -10.94
C GLU A 118 20.67 -1.20 -10.54
N PRO A 119 20.48 -0.75 -9.28
CA PRO A 119 19.22 -0.15 -8.85
C PRO A 119 19.02 1.20 -9.53
N LYS A 120 17.86 1.40 -10.17
CA LYS A 120 17.64 2.55 -11.08
C LYS A 120 16.87 3.70 -10.46
N GLN A 121 15.92 3.44 -9.57
CA GLN A 121 14.96 4.46 -9.12
C GLN A 121 14.98 4.69 -7.60
N ALA A 122 15.69 3.85 -6.84
CA ALA A 122 15.89 3.99 -5.40
C ALA A 122 14.56 4.20 -4.66
N TRP A 123 13.60 3.30 -4.89
CA TRP A 123 12.20 3.46 -4.46
C TRP A 123 11.99 3.74 -2.97
N LEU A 124 12.91 3.31 -2.11
CA LEU A 124 12.83 3.58 -0.68
C LEU A 124 12.94 5.09 -0.37
N LEU A 125 13.62 5.87 -1.21
CA LEU A 125 13.70 7.33 -1.09
C LEU A 125 12.35 8.04 -1.29
N ARG A 126 11.37 7.37 -1.92
CA ARG A 126 10.00 7.87 -2.04
C ARG A 126 9.16 7.64 -0.79
N LEU A 127 9.73 7.00 0.23
CA LEU A 127 9.12 6.78 1.54
C LEU A 127 9.96 7.49 2.62
N PRO A 128 9.91 8.83 2.71
CA PRO A 128 10.72 9.56 3.67
C PRO A 128 10.39 9.15 5.11
N GLY A 129 11.43 8.80 5.88
CA GLY A 129 11.29 8.35 7.26
C GLY A 129 10.87 6.88 7.44
N TRP A 130 10.76 6.10 6.35
CA TRP A 130 10.59 4.65 6.46
C TRP A 130 11.87 4.01 7.04
N PRO A 131 11.78 3.09 8.01
CA PRO A 131 12.96 2.48 8.61
C PRO A 131 13.72 1.64 7.58
N GLU A 132 15.03 1.84 7.45
CA GLU A 132 15.87 1.07 6.52
C GLU A 132 15.82 -0.44 6.80
N SER A 133 15.76 -0.82 8.09
CA SER A 133 15.58 -2.22 8.52
C SER A 133 14.28 -2.85 8.04
N GLU A 134 13.31 -2.02 7.63
CA GLU A 134 11.98 -2.43 7.15
C GLU A 134 11.82 -2.21 5.64
N GLY A 135 12.87 -1.81 4.92
CA GLY A 135 12.83 -1.68 3.47
C GLY A 135 12.58 -3.03 2.76
N GLY A 136 13.05 -4.13 3.35
CA GLY A 136 12.89 -5.48 2.81
C GLY A 136 11.52 -6.14 3.08
N LEU A 137 10.55 -5.43 3.67
CA LEU A 137 9.24 -5.99 3.95
C LEU A 137 8.47 -6.30 2.67
N LEU A 138 7.87 -7.50 2.63
CA LEU A 138 7.05 -7.94 1.50
C LEU A 138 5.59 -7.48 1.70
N PRO A 139 5.06 -6.60 0.84
CA PRO A 139 3.68 -6.15 0.96
C PRO A 139 2.71 -7.28 0.62
N VAL A 140 1.76 -7.55 1.52
CA VAL A 140 0.65 -8.48 1.30
C VAL A 140 -0.66 -7.72 1.36
N VAL A 141 -1.19 -7.34 0.20
CA VAL A 141 -2.43 -6.55 0.10
C VAL A 141 -3.65 -7.47 0.11
N VAL A 142 -4.51 -7.29 1.12
CA VAL A 142 -5.76 -8.07 1.27
C VAL A 142 -6.96 -7.13 1.17
N ILE A 143 -7.73 -7.26 0.10
CA ILE A 143 -9.01 -6.57 -0.03
C ILE A 143 -10.05 -7.41 0.72
N LEU A 144 -10.45 -6.97 1.91
CA LEU A 144 -11.36 -7.73 2.80
C LEU A 144 -12.67 -8.15 2.12
N ARG A 145 -13.22 -7.30 1.24
CA ARG A 145 -14.40 -7.63 0.44
C ARG A 145 -14.19 -8.84 -0.46
N ASP A 146 -13.05 -8.91 -1.13
CA ASP A 146 -12.74 -9.99 -2.06
C ASP A 146 -12.35 -11.26 -1.29
N TYR A 147 -11.63 -11.09 -0.18
CA TYR A 147 -11.33 -12.15 0.77
C TYR A 147 -12.60 -12.79 1.37
N ALA A 148 -13.56 -11.97 1.81
CA ALA A 148 -14.85 -12.43 2.30
C ALA A 148 -15.61 -13.24 1.23
N ARG A 149 -15.63 -12.78 -0.03
CA ARG A 149 -16.23 -13.55 -1.13
C ARG A 149 -15.51 -14.86 -1.38
N TYR A 150 -14.18 -14.88 -1.24
CA TYR A 150 -13.38 -16.08 -1.44
C TYR A 150 -13.68 -17.15 -0.38
N ILE A 151 -13.72 -16.78 0.91
CA ILE A 151 -14.01 -17.73 1.99
C ILE A 151 -15.42 -18.29 1.92
N LEU A 152 -16.40 -17.48 1.49
CA LEU A 152 -17.80 -17.92 1.34
C LEU A 152 -18.00 -18.90 0.18
N LYS A 153 -17.13 -18.86 -0.84
CA LYS A 153 -17.16 -19.80 -1.97
C LYS A 153 -16.46 -21.13 -1.68
N LYS A 154 -15.68 -21.22 -0.60
CA LYS A 154 -15.10 -22.50 -0.19
C LYS A 154 -16.18 -23.34 0.48
N PRO A 155 -16.27 -24.65 0.18
CA PRO A 155 -17.08 -25.54 1.01
C PRO A 155 -16.60 -25.40 2.46
N LYS A 156 -17.55 -25.27 3.40
CA LYS A 156 -17.25 -25.22 4.84
C LYS A 156 -16.51 -26.50 5.20
N ASN A 157 -15.19 -26.43 5.34
CA ASN A 157 -14.43 -27.49 5.97
C ASN A 157 -14.61 -27.28 7.48
N PRO A 158 -15.25 -28.20 8.23
CA PRO A 158 -15.64 -27.96 9.63
C PRO A 158 -14.46 -27.89 10.61
N THR A 159 -13.21 -27.83 10.15
CA THR A 159 -12.01 -27.95 10.99
C THR A 159 -11.28 -26.63 11.26
N LEU A 160 -11.94 -25.48 11.11
CA LEU A 160 -11.37 -24.20 11.51
C LEU A 160 -12.32 -23.46 12.48
N CYS A 161 -12.70 -24.15 13.56
CA CYS A 161 -13.21 -23.51 14.77
C CYS A 161 -12.05 -22.85 15.50
N ILE A 162 -11.70 -21.63 15.12
CA ILE A 162 -10.91 -20.70 15.96
C ILE A 162 -11.86 -19.61 16.44
N TYR A 163 -12.76 -19.97 17.33
CA TYR A 163 -13.29 -19.05 18.34
C TYR A 163 -13.57 -19.88 19.59
N GLY A 164 -12.71 -19.71 20.59
CA GLY A 164 -12.95 -20.23 21.93
C GLY A 164 -14.26 -19.66 22.46
N SER A 165 -15.09 -20.53 23.00
CA SER A 165 -16.27 -20.17 23.76
C SER A 165 -15.84 -19.30 24.95
N LEU A 166 -16.14 -18.01 24.89
CA LEU A 166 -16.25 -17.20 26.09
C LEU A 166 -17.61 -17.54 26.74
N SER A 167 -17.58 -18.42 27.74
CA SER A 167 -18.69 -18.53 28.70
C SER A 167 -18.73 -17.25 29.55
N PRO A 168 -19.93 -16.70 29.83
CA PRO A 168 -20.04 -15.59 30.78
C PRO A 168 -19.82 -16.10 32.22
N PRO A 169 -19.29 -15.26 33.13
CA PRO A 169 -19.15 -15.63 34.53
C PRO A 169 -20.51 -15.66 35.24
N ASN A 170 -20.59 -16.52 36.26
CA ASN A 170 -21.74 -16.71 37.17
C ASN A 170 -22.23 -15.41 37.82
#